data_AF-A0A2P7ASD5-F1
#
_entry.id   AF-A0A2P7ASD5-F1
#
_cell.length_a   1.000
_cell.length_b   1.000
_cell.length_c   1.000
_cell.angle_alpha   90.00
_cell.angle_beta   90.00
_cell.angle_gamma   90.00
#
_symmetry.space_group_name_H-M   'P 1'
#
loop_
_entity.id
_entity.type
_entity.pdbx_description
1 polymer ?
#
loop_
_entity_poly.entity_id
_entity_poly.type
_entity_poly.pdbx_seq_one_letter_code
_entity_poly.pdbx_strand_id
1 'polypeptide(L)'
;MSVGERDPFTGHQTTGHEWNGIKELNTPVPRPVYFFLITMGVFALGWTLLMPSWPYGTGYFKGLLGVDQKQAVARSIKEATAERANWMTRIEKEDLAQIQSDTDLMRTVREDGRTLFGDNCAACHGANARGNKGFPNIADSPMLWGDDPQTVLQTVTAGINGADPNTRVSQMLAFGRDGMLTQEQVSLLAGFVTSLSDPAMVTDKNKEDIAKGKDLFVTNCVACHGKDAKGLVESGAPNLTDQYWIYGGNRGDIYQTIFSGRQGHMPSWGARLTPAQIKIITLYLLDLRKKRAETTTGGAT
;
A
#
# COMPACT_ATOMS: atom_id res chain seq x y z
N MET A 1 21.33 24.06 62.62
CA MET A 1 21.86 24.65 61.38
C MET A 1 23.37 24.55 61.46
N SER A 2 23.94 23.54 60.80
CA SER A 2 25.39 23.30 60.82
C SER A 2 26.12 24.47 60.15
N VAL A 3 27.23 24.86 60.75
CA VAL A 3 28.16 25.88 60.24
C VAL A 3 28.57 25.47 58.82
N GLY A 4 28.45 26.38 57.85
CA GLY A 4 28.59 26.10 56.42
C GLY A 4 29.87 25.35 56.08
N GLU A 5 29.74 24.05 55.85
CA GLU A 5 30.80 23.17 55.35
C GLU A 5 31.19 23.63 53.95
N ARG A 6 32.49 23.84 53.73
CA ARG A 6 33.03 24.19 52.42
C ARG A 6 33.51 22.93 51.72
N ASP A 7 33.09 22.76 50.48
CA ASP A 7 33.56 21.68 49.64
C ASP A 7 35.08 21.83 49.37
N PRO A 8 35.89 20.79 49.61
CA PRO A 8 37.34 20.89 49.54
C PRO A 8 37.89 21.08 48.11
N PHE A 9 37.11 20.75 47.07
CA PHE A 9 37.54 20.84 45.68
C PHE A 9 37.19 22.19 45.04
N THR A 10 35.97 22.68 45.27
CA THR A 10 35.43 23.88 44.66
C THR A 10 35.47 25.11 45.58
N GLY A 11 35.65 24.92 46.89
CA GLY A 11 35.70 25.99 47.89
C GLY A 11 34.37 26.67 48.21
N HIS A 12 33.28 26.23 47.55
CA HIS A 12 31.92 26.72 47.75
C HIS A 12 31.27 26.12 49.01
N GLN A 13 30.34 26.86 49.62
CA GLN A 13 29.56 26.36 50.76
C GLN A 13 28.53 25.34 50.29
N THR A 14 28.24 24.33 51.11
CA THR A 14 27.11 23.43 50.88
C THR A 14 25.80 24.00 51.45
N THR A 15 24.66 23.45 51.04
CA THR A 15 23.31 23.85 51.51
C THR A 15 22.96 23.36 52.92
N GLY A 16 23.87 22.65 53.59
CA GLY A 16 23.78 22.25 55.01
C GLY A 16 22.97 20.97 55.29
N HIS A 17 22.39 20.34 54.27
CA HIS A 17 21.70 19.06 54.38
C HIS A 17 22.40 18.00 53.51
N GLU A 18 22.35 16.75 53.96
CA GLU A 18 22.92 15.61 53.23
C GLU A 18 21.80 14.63 52.89
N TRP A 19 21.77 14.18 51.65
CA TRP A 19 20.79 13.26 51.11
C TRP A 19 21.53 12.03 50.58
N ASN A 20 21.51 10.93 51.34
CA ASN A 20 22.14 9.66 50.95
C ASN A 20 23.61 9.80 50.53
N GLY A 21 24.42 10.55 51.29
CA GLY A 21 25.83 10.79 50.96
C GLY A 21 26.08 11.93 49.96
N ILE A 22 25.04 12.57 49.44
CA ILE A 22 25.16 13.70 48.49
C ILE A 22 24.83 15.02 49.21
N LYS A 23 25.68 16.02 49.01
CA LYS A 23 25.48 17.41 49.47
C LYS A 23 25.47 18.35 48.27
N GLU A 24 24.61 19.35 48.29
CA GLU A 24 24.50 20.32 47.20
C GLU A 24 25.37 21.55 47.45
N LEU A 25 26.05 22.04 46.42
CA LEU A 25 26.82 23.27 46.49
C LEU A 25 25.90 24.49 46.35
N ASN A 26 26.07 25.47 47.24
CA ASN A 26 25.42 26.77 47.15
C ASN A 26 26.24 27.69 46.23
N THR A 27 26.19 27.43 44.92
CA THR A 27 26.84 28.25 43.89
C THR A 27 25.83 29.15 43.19
N PRO A 28 26.24 30.38 42.78
CA PRO A 28 25.39 31.19 41.93
C PRO A 28 25.24 30.53 40.56
N VAL A 29 24.03 30.58 40.00
CA VAL A 29 23.77 30.10 38.64
C VAL A 29 24.71 30.82 37.65
N PRO A 30 25.35 30.10 36.70
CA PRO A 30 26.27 30.71 35.75
C PRO A 30 25.61 31.83 34.93
N ARG A 31 26.29 32.96 34.76
CA ARG A 31 25.79 34.09 33.95
C ARG A 31 25.33 33.72 32.53
N PRO A 32 25.99 32.79 31.80
CA PRO A 32 25.49 32.34 30.50
C PRO A 32 24.10 31.71 30.56
N VAL A 33 23.76 31.03 31.67
CA VAL A 33 22.43 30.44 31.88
C VAL A 33 21.38 31.54 32.02
N TYR A 34 21.66 32.58 32.81
CA TYR A 34 20.74 33.73 32.90
C TYR A 34 20.55 34.44 31.57
N PHE A 35 21.64 34.68 30.83
CA PHE A 35 21.56 35.27 29.49
C PHE A 35 20.68 34.42 28.54
N PHE A 36 20.87 33.11 28.53
CA PHE A 36 20.05 32.18 27.75
C PHE A 36 18.56 32.23 28.17
N LEU A 37 18.27 32.17 29.47
CA LEU A 37 16.88 32.22 29.96
C LEU A 37 16.19 33.56 29.63
N ILE A 38 16.91 34.68 29.77
CA ILE A 38 16.37 36.01 29.46
C ILE A 38 16.12 36.14 27.95
N THR A 39 17.08 35.76 27.12
CA THR A 39 16.93 35.83 25.65
C THR A 39 15.78 34.96 25.16
N MET A 40 15.64 33.74 25.70
CA MET A 40 14.50 32.87 25.40
C MET A 40 13.17 33.47 25.89
N GLY A 41 13.15 34.08 27.07
CA GLY A 41 11.97 34.78 27.60
C GLY A 41 11.54 35.94 26.71
N VAL A 42 12.49 36.78 26.27
CA VAL A 42 12.24 37.88 25.34
C VAL A 42 11.76 37.36 23.99
N PHE A 43 12.37 36.29 23.46
CA PHE A 43 11.94 35.66 22.22
C PHE A 43 10.51 35.11 22.34
N ALA A 44 10.19 34.41 23.43
CA ALA A 44 8.86 33.86 23.68
C ALA A 44 7.81 34.98 23.76
N LEU A 45 8.09 36.06 24.49
CA LEU A 45 7.21 37.23 24.55
C LEU A 45 7.00 37.83 23.15
N GLY A 46 8.09 38.05 22.40
CA GLY A 46 8.01 38.51 21.01
C GLY A 46 7.16 37.59 20.13
N TRP A 47 7.37 36.28 20.20
CA TRP A 47 6.63 35.29 19.42
C TRP A 47 5.14 35.28 19.78
N THR A 48 4.79 35.36 21.08
CA THR A 48 3.38 35.41 21.52
C THR A 48 2.65 36.66 21.04
N LEU A 49 3.35 37.78 20.86
CA LEU A 49 2.82 39.01 20.30
C LEU A 49 2.71 38.95 18.77
N LEU A 50 3.65 38.31 18.09
CA LEU A 50 3.70 38.27 16.63
C LEU A 50 2.75 37.22 16.03
N MET A 51 2.58 36.07 16.71
CA MET A 51 1.89 34.89 16.20
C MET A 51 0.56 34.61 16.92
N PRO A 52 -0.33 33.82 16.31
CA PRO A 52 -1.48 33.23 17.00
C PRO A 52 -1.07 32.56 18.30
N SER A 53 -1.65 32.98 19.43
CA SER A 53 -1.24 32.48 20.74
C SER A 53 -2.43 32.23 21.68
N TRP A 54 -2.62 33.08 22.68
CA TRP A 54 -3.48 32.82 23.83
C TRP A 54 -4.97 32.73 23.44
N PRO A 55 -5.66 31.63 23.76
CA PRO A 55 -7.09 31.53 23.59
C PRO A 55 -7.82 32.41 24.63
N TYR A 56 -8.95 33.00 24.24
CA TYR A 56 -9.87 33.69 25.15
C TYR A 56 -11.31 33.38 24.76
N GLY A 57 -12.10 32.81 25.68
CA GLY A 57 -13.54 32.54 25.52
C GLY A 57 -13.90 31.79 24.23
N THR A 58 -14.22 32.54 23.17
CA THR A 58 -14.64 32.04 21.85
C THR A 58 -13.59 32.21 20.75
N GLY A 59 -12.39 32.73 21.07
CA GLY A 59 -11.36 33.07 20.08
C GLY A 59 -9.95 32.93 20.63
N TYR A 60 -9.00 33.55 19.93
CA TYR A 60 -7.58 33.57 20.32
C TYR A 60 -6.93 34.87 19.84
N PHE A 61 -5.82 35.25 20.48
CA PHE A 61 -5.01 36.37 20.05
C PHE A 61 -4.35 36.02 18.72
N LYS A 62 -4.68 36.74 17.63
CA LYS A 62 -4.24 36.42 16.26
C LYS A 62 -2.78 36.77 15.96
N GLY A 63 -2.11 37.49 16.85
CA GLY A 63 -0.78 38.03 16.59
C GLY A 63 -0.80 39.29 15.72
N LEU A 64 0.32 40.02 15.72
CA LEU A 64 0.49 41.25 14.93
C LEU A 64 0.78 40.98 13.44
N LEU A 65 1.32 39.80 13.10
CA LEU A 65 1.65 39.46 11.70
C LEU A 65 0.43 38.95 10.91
N GLY A 66 -0.70 38.67 11.58
CA GLY A 66 -1.91 38.17 10.92
C GLY A 66 -1.73 36.81 10.24
N VAL A 67 -0.74 36.01 10.65
CA VAL A 67 -0.47 34.69 10.06
C VAL A 67 -1.59 33.74 10.42
N ASP A 68 -2.21 33.16 9.41
CA ASP A 68 -3.21 32.10 9.56
C ASP A 68 -2.75 30.85 8.80
N GLN A 69 -2.47 29.77 9.55
CA GLN A 69 -1.96 28.53 8.97
C GLN A 69 -2.99 27.88 8.03
N LYS A 70 -4.30 28.00 8.30
CA LYS A 70 -5.33 27.45 7.44
C LYS A 70 -5.37 28.18 6.11
N GLN A 71 -5.26 29.51 6.13
CA GLN A 71 -5.18 30.32 4.91
C GLN A 71 -3.89 30.07 4.14
N ALA A 72 -2.77 29.89 4.84
CA ALA A 72 -1.49 29.55 4.20
C ALA A 72 -1.58 28.21 3.44
N VAL A 73 -2.16 27.18 4.08
CA VAL A 73 -2.39 25.87 3.43
C VAL A 73 -3.42 25.99 2.30
N ALA A 74 -4.51 26.74 2.49
CA ALA A 74 -5.50 26.94 1.44
C ALA A 74 -4.89 27.62 0.21
N ARG A 75 -3.98 28.58 0.42
CA ARG A 75 -3.26 29.26 -0.66
C ARG A 75 -2.29 28.31 -1.37
N SER A 76 -1.50 27.53 -0.62
CA SER A 76 -0.55 26.59 -1.22
C SER A 76 -1.25 25.49 -2.02
N ILE A 77 -2.38 24.97 -1.55
CA ILE A 77 -3.20 24.02 -2.30
C ILE A 77 -3.74 24.65 -3.59
N LYS A 78 -4.23 25.89 -3.52
CA LYS A 78 -4.76 26.61 -4.69
C LYS A 78 -3.68 26.84 -5.75
N GLU A 79 -2.50 27.29 -5.34
CA GLU A 79 -1.35 27.51 -6.22
C GLU A 79 -0.90 26.20 -6.86
N ALA A 80 -0.69 25.14 -6.07
CA ALA A 80 -0.32 23.82 -6.57
C ALA A 80 -1.38 23.22 -7.52
N THR A 81 -2.66 23.48 -7.29
CA THR A 81 -3.75 23.03 -8.17
C THR A 81 -3.73 23.80 -9.49
N ALA A 82 -3.48 25.11 -9.45
CA ALA A 82 -3.38 25.94 -10.65
C ALA A 82 -2.18 25.54 -11.53
N GLU A 83 -1.04 25.24 -10.91
CA GLU A 83 0.16 24.77 -11.62
C GLU A 83 -0.08 23.44 -12.35
N ARG A 84 -0.86 22.54 -11.75
CA ARG A 84 -1.16 21.21 -12.30
C ARG A 84 -2.38 21.17 -13.22
N ALA A 85 -3.17 22.24 -13.24
CA ALA A 85 -4.48 22.26 -13.88
C ALA A 85 -4.43 21.88 -15.36
N ASN A 86 -3.38 22.31 -16.08
CA ASN A 86 -3.24 22.05 -17.52
C ASN A 86 -3.21 20.53 -17.80
N TRP A 87 -2.22 19.83 -17.27
CA TRP A 87 -2.05 18.41 -17.56
C TRP A 87 -3.12 17.54 -16.88
N MET A 88 -3.59 17.91 -15.67
CA MET A 88 -4.68 17.19 -14.99
C MET A 88 -5.98 17.22 -15.81
N THR A 89 -6.33 18.39 -16.35
CA THR A 89 -7.53 18.55 -17.19
C THR A 89 -7.42 17.73 -18.48
N ARG A 90 -6.22 17.68 -19.08
CA ARG A 90 -5.95 16.86 -20.26
C ARG A 90 -6.12 15.37 -19.95
N ILE A 91 -5.48 14.87 -18.90
CA ILE A 91 -5.61 13.48 -18.47
C ILE A 91 -7.07 13.12 -18.16
N GLU A 92 -7.82 14.03 -17.52
CA GLU A 92 -9.23 13.79 -17.22
C GLU A 92 -10.08 13.63 -18.49
N LYS A 93 -9.88 14.49 -19.49
CA LYS A 93 -10.75 14.56 -20.69
C LYS A 93 -10.33 13.63 -21.82
N GLU A 94 -9.04 13.46 -22.04
CA GLU A 94 -8.50 12.63 -23.12
C GLU A 94 -8.73 11.15 -22.82
N ASP A 95 -8.86 10.34 -23.87
CA ASP A 95 -8.93 8.89 -23.72
C ASP A 95 -7.57 8.29 -23.35
N LEU A 96 -7.57 7.04 -22.88
CA LEU A 96 -6.34 6.39 -22.42
C LEU A 96 -5.31 6.24 -23.55
N ALA A 97 -5.74 6.03 -24.80
CA ALA A 97 -4.84 5.81 -25.93
C ALA A 97 -4.17 7.13 -26.36
N GLN A 98 -4.91 8.24 -26.35
CA GLN A 98 -4.40 9.59 -26.57
C GLN A 98 -3.31 9.91 -25.56
N ILE A 99 -3.57 9.70 -24.27
CA ILE A 99 -2.58 9.96 -23.21
C ILE A 99 -1.35 9.05 -23.39
N GLN A 100 -1.53 7.77 -23.72
CA GLN A 100 -0.41 6.83 -23.96
C GLN A 100 0.48 7.25 -25.13
N SER A 101 -0.09 7.89 -26.15
CA SER A 101 0.65 8.37 -27.32
C SER A 101 1.38 9.70 -27.08
N ASP A 102 0.97 10.47 -26.07
CA ASP A 102 1.59 11.75 -25.71
C ASP A 102 2.79 11.52 -24.78
N THR A 103 3.99 11.77 -25.30
CA THR A 103 5.24 11.59 -24.54
C THR A 103 5.37 12.54 -23.34
N ASP A 104 4.83 13.75 -23.44
CA ASP A 104 4.89 14.74 -22.36
C ASP A 104 3.93 14.37 -21.23
N LEU A 105 2.70 13.97 -21.55
CA LEU A 105 1.76 13.46 -20.54
C LEU A 105 2.27 12.16 -19.91
N MET A 106 2.84 11.24 -20.70
CA MET A 106 3.41 10.00 -20.15
C MET A 106 4.62 10.23 -19.26
N ARG A 107 5.38 11.33 -19.41
CA ARG A 107 6.39 11.74 -18.43
C ARG A 107 5.74 12.08 -17.09
N THR A 108 4.70 12.91 -17.10
CA THR A 108 3.94 13.26 -15.88
C THR A 108 3.30 12.02 -15.24
N VAL A 109 2.70 11.13 -16.04
CA VAL A 109 2.14 9.85 -15.55
C VAL A 109 3.20 9.00 -14.84
N ARG A 110 4.43 8.96 -15.32
CA ARG A 110 5.51 8.18 -14.69
C ARG A 110 5.98 8.79 -13.37
N GLU A 111 6.09 10.11 -13.31
CA GLU A 111 6.52 10.84 -12.11
C GLU A 111 5.44 10.80 -11.03
N ASP A 112 4.23 11.23 -11.36
CA ASP A 112 3.12 11.31 -10.40
C ASP A 112 2.51 9.95 -10.10
N GLY A 113 2.44 9.05 -11.10
CA GLY A 113 1.92 7.71 -10.92
C GLY A 113 2.76 6.87 -9.96
N ARG A 114 4.08 7.06 -9.92
CA ARG A 114 4.94 6.41 -8.92
C ARG A 114 4.58 6.85 -7.51
N THR A 115 4.36 8.15 -7.29
CA THR A 115 3.98 8.70 -5.98
C THR A 115 2.58 8.24 -5.58
N LEU A 116 1.60 8.38 -6.47
CA LEU A 116 0.23 7.92 -6.23
C LEU A 116 0.16 6.43 -5.93
N PHE A 117 0.90 5.61 -6.67
CA PHE A 117 1.00 4.18 -6.41
C PHE A 117 1.65 3.88 -5.06
N GLY A 118 2.73 4.60 -4.72
CA GLY A 118 3.41 4.51 -3.43
C GLY A 118 2.47 4.78 -2.25
N ASP A 119 1.70 5.86 -2.35
CA ASP A 119 0.82 6.33 -1.26
C ASP A 119 -0.43 5.46 -1.09
N ASN A 120 -0.94 4.88 -2.18
CA ASN A 120 -2.27 4.25 -2.19
C ASN A 120 -2.26 2.73 -2.42
N CYS A 121 -1.30 2.22 -3.19
CA CYS A 121 -1.34 0.84 -3.69
C CYS A 121 -0.21 -0.04 -3.13
N ALA A 122 0.95 0.56 -2.82
CA ALA A 122 2.16 -0.17 -2.47
C ALA A 122 2.06 -0.94 -1.13
N ALA A 123 1.19 -0.52 -0.21
CA ALA A 123 0.96 -1.24 1.04
C ALA A 123 0.46 -2.68 0.82
N CYS A 124 -0.29 -2.91 -0.26
CA CYS A 124 -0.84 -4.22 -0.63
C CYS A 124 -0.04 -4.87 -1.75
N HIS A 125 0.20 -4.14 -2.84
CA HIS A 125 0.88 -4.67 -4.03
C HIS A 125 2.42 -4.56 -3.96
N GLY A 126 2.97 -4.09 -2.85
CA GLY A 126 4.40 -3.85 -2.66
C GLY A 126 4.92 -2.65 -3.45
N ALA A 127 6.04 -2.07 -3.00
CA ALA A 127 6.65 -0.89 -3.63
C ALA A 127 7.03 -1.09 -5.11
N ASN A 128 7.30 -2.35 -5.50
CA ASN A 128 7.63 -2.73 -6.87
C ASN A 128 6.46 -3.39 -7.62
N ALA A 129 5.24 -3.29 -7.09
CA ALA A 129 4.02 -3.84 -7.68
C ALA A 129 4.03 -5.39 -7.85
N ARG A 130 4.90 -6.08 -7.11
CA ARG A 130 5.07 -7.55 -7.14
C ARG A 130 4.19 -8.33 -6.16
N GLY A 131 3.42 -7.63 -5.34
CA GLY A 131 2.56 -8.23 -4.33
C GLY A 131 3.34 -8.97 -3.25
N ASN A 132 2.61 -9.77 -2.49
CA ASN A 132 3.10 -10.71 -1.48
C ASN A 132 2.00 -11.77 -1.25
N LYS A 133 2.17 -12.70 -0.29
CA LYS A 133 1.15 -13.74 -0.06
C LYS A 133 -0.20 -13.11 0.31
N GLY A 134 -1.20 -13.31 -0.54
CA GLY A 134 -2.54 -12.73 -0.42
C GLY A 134 -2.80 -11.53 -1.36
N PHE A 135 -1.77 -10.96 -1.97
CA PHE A 135 -1.88 -9.79 -2.84
C PHE A 135 -1.14 -10.02 -4.19
N PRO A 136 -1.81 -9.79 -5.33
CA PRO A 136 -1.27 -10.20 -6.63
C PRO A 136 -0.05 -9.39 -7.07
N ASN A 137 0.82 -10.05 -7.84
CA ASN A 137 1.88 -9.43 -8.62
C ASN A 137 1.28 -8.73 -9.85
N ILE A 138 0.92 -7.47 -9.71
CA ILE A 138 0.34 -6.68 -10.80
C ILE A 138 1.39 -6.12 -11.79
N ALA A 139 2.68 -6.26 -11.48
CA ALA A 139 3.77 -5.82 -12.36
C ALA A 139 4.12 -6.83 -13.46
N ASP A 140 4.09 -8.13 -13.15
CA ASP A 140 4.64 -9.18 -14.01
C ASP A 140 3.63 -10.31 -14.33
N SER A 141 2.66 -10.57 -13.43
CA SER A 141 1.69 -11.68 -13.61
C SER A 141 0.61 -11.32 -14.65
N PRO A 142 0.01 -12.32 -15.32
CA PRO A 142 -1.26 -12.13 -16.02
C PRO A 142 -2.33 -11.50 -15.13
N MET A 143 -3.07 -10.52 -15.66
CA MET A 143 -4.16 -9.89 -14.92
C MET A 143 -5.39 -10.80 -14.91
N LEU A 144 -5.95 -11.05 -13.72
CA LEU A 144 -7.12 -11.93 -13.55
C LEU A 144 -8.33 -11.50 -14.40
N TRP A 145 -8.53 -10.19 -14.54
CA TRP A 145 -9.70 -9.62 -15.19
C TRP A 145 -9.43 -9.05 -16.57
N GLY A 146 -8.19 -9.17 -17.06
CA GLY A 146 -7.73 -8.59 -18.32
C GLY A 146 -6.76 -7.43 -18.10
N ASP A 147 -5.90 -7.20 -19.08
CA ASP A 147 -4.85 -6.18 -19.06
C ASP A 147 -5.09 -5.02 -20.04
N ASP A 148 -6.26 -4.98 -20.70
CA ASP A 148 -6.62 -3.84 -21.52
C ASP A 148 -6.83 -2.59 -20.64
N PRO A 149 -6.55 -1.39 -21.17
CA PRO A 149 -6.56 -0.17 -20.37
C PRO A 149 -7.90 0.13 -19.69
N GLN A 150 -9.03 -0.18 -20.34
CA GLN A 150 -10.36 0.11 -19.79
C GLN A 150 -10.72 -0.84 -18.66
N THR A 151 -10.39 -2.12 -18.81
CA THR A 151 -10.58 -3.14 -17.78
C THR A 151 -9.76 -2.83 -16.53
N VAL A 152 -8.49 -2.43 -16.69
CA VAL A 152 -7.65 -2.04 -15.55
C VAL A 152 -8.22 -0.79 -14.88
N LEU A 153 -8.62 0.22 -15.66
CA LEU A 153 -9.27 1.43 -15.13
C LEU A 153 -10.52 1.08 -14.30
N GLN A 154 -11.39 0.20 -14.82
CA GLN A 154 -12.58 -0.25 -14.12
C GLN A 154 -12.23 -0.99 -12.82
N THR A 155 -11.23 -1.89 -12.84
CA THR A 155 -10.78 -2.62 -11.64
C THR A 155 -10.29 -1.65 -10.57
N VAL A 156 -9.49 -0.64 -10.93
CA VAL A 156 -9.00 0.36 -9.97
C VAL A 156 -10.16 1.21 -9.45
N THR A 157 -11.09 1.61 -10.33
CA THR A 157 -12.22 2.47 -9.97
C THR A 157 -13.18 1.77 -9.02
N ALA A 158 -13.70 0.61 -9.40
CA ALA A 158 -14.78 -0.08 -8.71
C ALA A 158 -14.30 -1.16 -7.72
N GLY A 159 -13.03 -1.60 -7.82
CA GLY A 159 -12.47 -2.62 -6.94
C GLY A 159 -12.95 -4.05 -7.25
N ILE A 160 -12.61 -4.96 -6.33
CA ILE A 160 -12.95 -6.39 -6.37
C ILE A 160 -13.53 -6.79 -5.02
N ASN A 161 -14.68 -7.46 -5.04
CA ASN A 161 -15.49 -7.81 -3.88
C ASN A 161 -15.77 -6.60 -2.96
N GLY A 162 -15.87 -5.42 -3.57
CA GLY A 162 -16.05 -4.10 -2.97
C GLY A 162 -17.47 -3.76 -2.57
N ALA A 163 -17.66 -2.53 -2.05
CA ALA A 163 -18.98 -1.95 -1.82
C ALA A 163 -19.53 -1.20 -3.05
N ASP A 164 -18.68 -0.95 -4.07
CA ASP A 164 -19.10 -0.28 -5.30
C ASP A 164 -20.10 -1.17 -6.08
N PRO A 165 -21.23 -0.64 -6.58
CA PRO A 165 -22.18 -1.42 -7.35
C PRO A 165 -21.60 -2.06 -8.63
N ASN A 166 -20.55 -1.47 -9.18
CA ASN A 166 -19.85 -1.96 -10.38
C ASN A 166 -18.60 -2.77 -10.03
N THR A 167 -18.40 -3.13 -8.74
CA THR A 167 -17.28 -3.98 -8.32
C THR A 167 -17.34 -5.29 -9.07
N ARG A 168 -16.16 -5.81 -9.42
CA ARG A 168 -16.06 -7.19 -9.88
C ARG A 168 -16.19 -8.13 -8.69
N VAL A 169 -16.71 -9.33 -8.91
CA VAL A 169 -16.89 -10.34 -7.87
C VAL A 169 -16.14 -11.60 -8.28
N SER A 170 -15.24 -12.06 -7.41
CA SER A 170 -14.50 -13.31 -7.59
C SER A 170 -14.40 -14.02 -6.27
N GLN A 171 -15.03 -15.19 -6.17
CA GLN A 171 -15.05 -16.02 -4.98
C GLN A 171 -14.67 -17.45 -5.33
N MET A 172 -13.64 -17.96 -4.66
CA MET A 172 -13.40 -19.40 -4.64
C MET A 172 -14.24 -20.02 -3.52
N LEU A 173 -15.07 -20.99 -3.88
CA LEU A 173 -15.93 -21.71 -2.95
C LEU A 173 -15.10 -22.57 -1.98
N ALA A 174 -15.62 -22.78 -0.78
CA ALA A 174 -14.97 -23.60 0.23
C ALA A 174 -15.44 -25.06 0.13
N PHE A 175 -15.02 -25.74 -0.94
CA PHE A 175 -15.52 -27.09 -1.28
C PHE A 175 -15.40 -28.10 -0.14
N GLY A 176 -14.32 -28.04 0.64
CA GLY A 176 -14.12 -28.93 1.78
C GLY A 176 -14.92 -28.52 3.02
N ARG A 177 -14.80 -27.25 3.44
CA ARG A 177 -15.48 -26.71 4.63
C ARG A 177 -17.00 -26.77 4.51
N ASP A 178 -17.52 -26.49 3.32
CA ASP A 178 -18.97 -26.45 3.06
C ASP A 178 -19.52 -27.84 2.68
N GLY A 179 -18.69 -28.90 2.76
CA GLY A 179 -19.11 -30.29 2.62
C GLY A 179 -19.41 -30.76 1.19
N MET A 180 -19.02 -29.99 0.17
CA MET A 180 -19.21 -30.36 -1.24
C MET A 180 -18.26 -31.49 -1.67
N LEU A 181 -17.05 -31.54 -1.07
CA LEU A 181 -16.04 -32.56 -1.32
C LEU A 181 -15.47 -33.08 0.00
N THR A 182 -15.12 -34.37 0.04
CA THR A 182 -14.42 -34.97 1.18
C THR A 182 -12.98 -34.47 1.27
N GLN A 183 -12.36 -34.57 2.44
CA GLN A 183 -10.93 -34.21 2.61
C GLN A 183 -10.02 -34.99 1.65
N GLU A 184 -10.33 -36.26 1.39
CA GLU A 184 -9.61 -37.08 0.42
C GLU A 184 -9.76 -36.52 -1.00
N GLN A 185 -10.98 -36.18 -1.42
CA GLN A 185 -11.21 -35.57 -2.74
C GLN A 185 -10.49 -34.22 -2.90
N VAL A 186 -10.49 -33.38 -1.87
CA VAL A 186 -9.72 -32.12 -1.85
C VAL A 186 -8.22 -32.40 -1.94
N SER A 187 -7.73 -33.43 -1.26
CA SER A 187 -6.34 -33.89 -1.30
C SER A 187 -5.91 -34.36 -2.70
N LEU A 188 -6.78 -35.09 -3.41
CA LEU A 188 -6.58 -35.52 -4.79
C LEU A 188 -6.57 -34.33 -5.76
N LEU A 189 -7.54 -33.41 -5.63
CA LEU A 189 -7.58 -32.17 -6.42
C LEU A 189 -6.33 -31.32 -6.21
N ALA A 190 -5.89 -31.15 -4.97
CA ALA A 190 -4.67 -30.39 -4.68
C ALA A 190 -3.46 -31.03 -5.34
N GLY A 191 -3.36 -32.36 -5.36
CA GLY A 191 -2.32 -33.09 -6.09
C GLY A 191 -2.35 -32.81 -7.59
N PHE A 192 -3.53 -32.92 -8.22
CA PHE A 192 -3.71 -32.64 -9.63
C PHE A 192 -3.38 -31.18 -9.98
N VAL A 193 -3.93 -30.21 -9.26
CA VAL A 193 -3.70 -28.78 -9.54
C VAL A 193 -2.22 -28.41 -9.38
N THR A 194 -1.54 -28.93 -8.35
CA THR A 194 -0.10 -28.69 -8.20
C THR A 194 0.69 -29.25 -9.40
N SER A 195 0.27 -30.41 -9.93
CA SER A 195 0.93 -31.03 -11.09
C SER A 195 0.76 -30.26 -12.41
N LEU A 196 -0.21 -29.34 -12.48
CA LEU A 196 -0.40 -28.47 -13.65
C LEU A 196 0.71 -27.42 -13.76
N SER A 197 1.12 -26.85 -12.62
CA SER A 197 2.20 -25.87 -12.55
C SER A 197 3.58 -26.51 -12.40
N ASP A 198 3.67 -27.70 -11.79
CA ASP A 198 4.92 -28.44 -11.59
C ASP A 198 4.80 -29.91 -12.05
N PRO A 199 4.95 -30.18 -13.35
CA PRO A 199 4.85 -31.55 -13.88
C PRO A 199 5.91 -32.51 -13.33
N ALA A 200 7.02 -32.01 -12.77
CA ALA A 200 8.10 -32.85 -12.23
C ALA A 200 7.70 -33.60 -10.95
N MET A 201 6.61 -33.18 -10.29
CA MET A 201 6.10 -33.86 -9.08
C MET A 201 5.31 -35.15 -9.36
N VAL A 202 5.02 -35.44 -10.64
CA VAL A 202 4.30 -36.65 -11.04
C VAL A 202 5.26 -37.84 -10.99
N THR A 203 4.87 -38.88 -10.26
CA THR A 203 5.64 -40.11 -10.06
C THR A 203 4.74 -41.32 -10.26
N ASP A 204 5.31 -42.51 -10.47
CA ASP A 204 4.51 -43.74 -10.59
C ASP A 204 3.65 -44.03 -9.36
N LYS A 205 4.05 -43.51 -8.18
CA LYS A 205 3.31 -43.70 -6.92
C LYS A 205 2.05 -42.84 -6.81
N ASN A 206 2.00 -41.68 -7.46
CA ASN A 206 0.89 -40.73 -7.32
C ASN A 206 0.10 -40.51 -8.63
N LYS A 207 0.50 -41.17 -9.72
CA LYS A 207 -0.10 -41.00 -11.04
C LYS A 207 -1.60 -41.35 -11.07
N GLU A 208 -2.00 -42.40 -10.36
CA GLU A 208 -3.41 -42.79 -10.24
C GLU A 208 -4.23 -41.75 -9.47
N ASP A 209 -3.68 -41.21 -8.39
CA ASP A 209 -4.33 -40.17 -7.59
C ASP A 209 -4.48 -38.85 -8.36
N ILE A 210 -3.47 -38.49 -9.16
CA ILE A 210 -3.52 -37.35 -10.08
C ILE A 210 -4.61 -37.54 -11.14
N ALA A 211 -4.78 -38.77 -11.67
CA ALA A 211 -5.85 -39.07 -12.61
C ALA A 211 -7.23 -38.91 -11.97
N LYS A 212 -7.44 -39.42 -10.74
CA LYS A 212 -8.68 -39.19 -9.98
C LYS A 212 -8.92 -37.71 -9.70
N GLY A 213 -7.86 -36.97 -9.34
CA GLY A 213 -7.91 -35.51 -9.14
C GLY A 213 -8.33 -34.76 -10.40
N LYS A 214 -7.87 -35.21 -11.58
CA LYS A 214 -8.30 -34.67 -12.87
C LYS A 214 -9.79 -34.85 -13.11
N ASP A 215 -10.34 -36.02 -12.82
CA ASP A 215 -11.77 -36.29 -12.99
C ASP A 215 -12.62 -35.40 -12.06
N LEU A 216 -12.17 -35.22 -10.82
CA LEU A 216 -12.77 -34.26 -9.88
C LEU A 216 -12.69 -32.82 -10.39
N PHE A 217 -11.57 -32.43 -11.02
CA PHE A 217 -11.39 -31.08 -11.57
C PHE A 217 -12.35 -30.82 -12.73
N VAL A 218 -12.50 -31.79 -13.64
CA VAL A 218 -13.46 -31.71 -14.75
C VAL A 218 -14.89 -31.54 -14.25
N THR A 219 -15.23 -32.15 -13.12
CA THR A 219 -16.59 -32.08 -12.57
C THR A 219 -16.86 -30.78 -11.81
N ASN A 220 -15.88 -30.25 -11.08
CA ASN A 220 -16.12 -29.19 -10.08
C ASN A 220 -15.45 -27.84 -10.39
N CYS A 221 -14.39 -27.81 -11.20
CA CYS A 221 -13.49 -26.66 -11.28
C CYS A 221 -13.49 -25.99 -12.66
N VAL A 222 -13.75 -26.74 -13.73
CA VAL A 222 -13.69 -26.23 -15.12
C VAL A 222 -14.69 -25.12 -15.41
N ALA A 223 -15.79 -25.04 -14.66
CA ALA A 223 -16.80 -24.00 -14.83
C ALA A 223 -16.22 -22.59 -14.58
N CYS A 224 -15.22 -22.49 -13.69
CA CYS A 224 -14.54 -21.23 -13.39
C CYS A 224 -13.12 -21.17 -13.96
N HIS A 225 -12.37 -22.27 -13.91
CA HIS A 225 -10.95 -22.29 -14.30
C HIS A 225 -10.70 -22.77 -15.74
N GLY A 226 -11.75 -23.13 -16.48
CA GLY A 226 -11.63 -23.65 -17.84
C GLY A 226 -11.17 -25.11 -17.89
N LYS A 227 -11.34 -25.75 -19.06
CA LYS A 227 -10.97 -27.16 -19.28
C LYS A 227 -9.45 -27.39 -19.31
N ASP A 228 -8.71 -26.38 -19.72
CA ASP A 228 -7.23 -26.36 -19.76
C ASP A 228 -6.63 -25.72 -18.50
N ALA A 229 -7.46 -25.41 -17.50
CA ALA A 229 -7.06 -24.81 -16.23
C ALA A 229 -6.37 -23.44 -16.35
N LYS A 230 -6.53 -22.74 -17.48
CA LYS A 230 -5.92 -21.42 -17.71
C LYS A 230 -6.68 -20.26 -17.08
N GLY A 231 -7.78 -20.53 -16.38
CA GLY A 231 -8.61 -19.50 -15.80
C GLY A 231 -9.60 -18.92 -16.81
N LEU A 232 -10.53 -18.11 -16.29
CA LEU A 232 -11.49 -17.37 -17.09
C LEU A 232 -11.47 -15.91 -16.65
N VAL A 233 -11.17 -15.03 -17.60
CA VAL A 233 -11.07 -13.58 -17.37
C VAL A 233 -12.38 -13.02 -16.84
N GLU A 234 -13.51 -13.50 -17.36
CA GLU A 234 -14.87 -13.07 -16.99
C GLU A 234 -15.27 -13.40 -15.53
N SER A 235 -14.56 -14.32 -14.88
CA SER A 235 -14.82 -14.70 -13.49
C SER A 235 -13.68 -14.30 -12.54
N GLY A 236 -12.61 -13.70 -13.06
CA GLY A 236 -11.39 -13.42 -12.31
C GLY A 236 -10.68 -14.68 -11.81
N ALA A 237 -11.00 -15.85 -12.37
CA ALA A 237 -10.39 -17.11 -11.97
C ALA A 237 -8.95 -17.19 -12.52
N PRO A 238 -7.94 -17.41 -11.66
CA PRO A 238 -6.54 -17.45 -12.07
C PRO A 238 -6.24 -18.65 -12.97
N ASN A 239 -5.17 -18.48 -13.76
CA ASN A 239 -4.48 -19.56 -14.41
C ASN A 239 -3.80 -20.46 -13.37
N LEU A 240 -4.07 -21.77 -13.43
CA LEU A 240 -3.53 -22.77 -12.51
C LEU A 240 -2.33 -23.51 -13.10
N THR A 241 -1.96 -23.24 -14.35
CA THR A 241 -0.83 -23.87 -15.05
C THR A 241 0.44 -23.03 -15.03
N ASP A 242 0.40 -21.83 -14.44
CA ASP A 242 1.57 -20.95 -14.33
C ASP A 242 2.13 -20.91 -12.90
N GLN A 243 3.15 -20.10 -12.70
CA GLN A 243 3.87 -19.97 -11.42
C GLN A 243 3.41 -18.74 -10.61
N TYR A 244 2.41 -17.99 -11.08
CA TYR A 244 1.96 -16.75 -10.45
C TYR A 244 0.84 -17.01 -9.44
N TRP A 245 1.23 -17.45 -8.24
CA TRP A 245 0.29 -17.74 -7.17
C TRP A 245 0.12 -16.57 -6.19
N ILE A 246 -1.12 -16.13 -5.98
CA ILE A 246 -1.47 -15.13 -4.95
C ILE A 246 -1.37 -15.73 -3.55
N TYR A 247 -1.89 -16.95 -3.36
CA TYR A 247 -2.02 -17.59 -2.05
C TYR A 247 -0.97 -18.69 -1.77
N GLY A 248 0.01 -18.84 -2.66
CA GLY A 248 1.01 -19.90 -2.63
C GLY A 248 0.64 -21.10 -3.52
N GLY A 249 1.62 -21.64 -4.24
CA GLY A 249 1.44 -22.71 -5.24
C GLY A 249 1.89 -24.10 -4.80
N ASN A 250 2.31 -24.26 -3.54
CA ASN A 250 2.60 -25.61 -3.03
C ASN A 250 1.30 -26.36 -2.73
N ARG A 251 1.39 -27.69 -2.67
CA ARG A 251 0.25 -28.57 -2.44
C ARG A 251 -0.57 -28.22 -1.18
N GLY A 252 0.07 -27.78 -0.10
CA GLY A 252 -0.61 -27.40 1.13
C GLY A 252 -1.44 -26.12 1.00
N ASP A 253 -0.88 -25.09 0.36
CA ASP A 253 -1.56 -23.82 0.08
C ASP A 253 -2.74 -24.01 -0.89
N ILE A 254 -2.57 -24.88 -1.89
CA ILE A 254 -3.63 -25.26 -2.83
C ILE A 254 -4.73 -26.04 -2.10
N TYR A 255 -4.37 -27.04 -1.28
CA TYR A 255 -5.34 -27.77 -0.45
C TYR A 255 -6.16 -26.80 0.40
N GLN A 256 -5.50 -25.87 1.10
CA GLN A 256 -6.19 -24.91 1.96
C GLN A 256 -7.12 -23.98 1.18
N THR A 257 -6.73 -23.59 -0.03
CA THR A 257 -7.54 -22.78 -0.95
C THR A 257 -8.80 -23.53 -1.39
N ILE A 258 -8.69 -24.80 -1.77
CA ILE A 258 -9.84 -25.62 -2.18
C ILE A 258 -10.73 -25.94 -0.96
N PHE A 259 -10.12 -26.23 0.19
CA PHE A 259 -10.85 -26.59 1.40
C PHE A 259 -11.64 -25.41 1.97
N SER A 260 -10.99 -24.25 2.13
CA SER A 260 -11.56 -23.09 2.86
C SER A 260 -12.10 -21.98 1.97
N GLY A 261 -11.87 -22.06 0.65
CA GLY A 261 -12.23 -21.01 -0.29
C GLY A 261 -11.33 -19.77 -0.17
N ARG A 262 -11.57 -18.78 -1.03
CA ARG A 262 -10.85 -17.50 -1.06
C ARG A 262 -11.78 -16.36 -1.48
N GLN A 263 -11.66 -15.24 -0.77
CA GLN A 263 -12.34 -13.99 -1.04
C GLN A 263 -11.34 -12.84 -1.00
N GLY A 264 -10.60 -12.63 -2.08
CA GLY A 264 -9.69 -11.49 -2.18
C GLY A 264 -10.47 -10.17 -2.26
N HIS A 265 -10.01 -9.13 -1.57
CA HIS A 265 -10.66 -7.82 -1.62
C HIS A 265 -9.69 -6.77 -2.15
N MET A 266 -10.11 -6.02 -3.16
CA MET A 266 -9.44 -4.81 -3.62
C MET A 266 -10.43 -3.65 -3.44
N PRO A 267 -10.12 -2.65 -2.60
CA PRO A 267 -11.05 -1.55 -2.35
C PRO A 267 -11.27 -0.74 -3.64
N SER A 268 -12.48 -0.18 -3.78
CA SER A 268 -12.81 0.78 -4.83
C SER A 268 -12.09 2.11 -4.59
N TRP A 269 -11.42 2.66 -5.61
CA TRP A 269 -10.73 3.94 -5.49
C TRP A 269 -11.52 5.13 -6.06
N GLY A 270 -12.66 4.89 -6.74
CA GLY A 270 -13.50 5.93 -7.33
C GLY A 270 -13.99 7.02 -6.36
N ALA A 271 -14.14 6.68 -5.07
CA ALA A 271 -14.55 7.62 -4.03
C ALA A 271 -13.38 8.32 -3.31
N ARG A 272 -12.14 7.89 -3.55
CA ARG A 272 -10.93 8.39 -2.87
C ARG A 272 -9.98 9.15 -3.78
N LEU A 273 -9.95 8.79 -5.05
CA LEU A 273 -9.09 9.40 -6.06
C LEU A 273 -9.96 10.04 -7.13
N THR A 274 -9.48 11.15 -7.68
CA THR A 274 -10.11 11.80 -8.83
C THR A 274 -10.01 10.93 -10.08
N PRO A 275 -10.90 11.10 -11.08
CA PRO A 275 -10.83 10.36 -12.34
C PRO A 275 -9.45 10.47 -13.02
N ALA A 276 -8.84 11.65 -12.99
CA ALA A 276 -7.49 11.87 -13.53
C ALA A 276 -6.43 11.06 -12.76
N GLN A 277 -6.48 11.01 -11.42
CA GLN A 277 -5.55 10.20 -10.63
C GLN A 277 -5.70 8.70 -10.89
N ILE A 278 -6.93 8.20 -11.06
CA ILE A 278 -7.17 6.80 -11.40
C ILE A 278 -6.62 6.48 -12.80
N LYS A 279 -6.80 7.37 -13.78
CA LYS A 279 -6.18 7.24 -15.10
C LYS A 279 -4.64 7.22 -15.00
N ILE A 280 -4.04 8.11 -14.21
CA ILE A 280 -2.59 8.13 -13.98
C ILE A 280 -2.10 6.79 -13.43
N ILE A 281 -2.73 6.26 -12.37
CA ILE A 281 -2.34 4.97 -11.79
C ILE A 281 -2.49 3.84 -12.81
N THR A 282 -3.59 3.84 -13.58
CA THR A 282 -3.85 2.84 -14.62
C THR A 282 -2.76 2.84 -15.69
N LEU A 283 -2.47 4.02 -16.24
CA LEU A 283 -1.45 4.19 -17.28
C LEU A 283 -0.04 3.91 -16.76
N TYR A 284 0.25 4.31 -15.52
CA TYR A 284 1.51 4.01 -14.84
C TYR A 284 1.73 2.50 -14.71
N LEU A 285 0.70 1.76 -14.28
CA LEU A 285 0.76 0.30 -14.15
C LEU A 285 1.01 -0.38 -15.50
N LEU A 286 0.33 0.07 -16.56
CA LEU A 286 0.51 -0.48 -17.91
C LEU A 286 1.90 -0.15 -18.49
N ASP A 287 2.41 1.06 -18.30
CA ASP A 287 3.78 1.45 -18.70
C ASP A 287 4.83 0.62 -17.94
N LEU A 288 4.62 0.38 -16.64
CA LEU A 288 5.48 -0.47 -15.83
C LEU A 288 5.52 -1.91 -16.36
N ARG A 289 4.35 -2.49 -16.66
CA ARG A 289 4.23 -3.86 -17.22
C ARG A 289 4.92 -3.97 -18.57
N LYS A 290 4.67 -3.00 -19.47
CA LYS A 290 5.28 -2.98 -20.81
C LYS A 290 6.81 -2.97 -20.75
N LYS A 291 7.40 -2.06 -19.97
CA LYS A 291 8.86 -1.97 -19.81
C LYS A 291 9.48 -3.25 -19.28
N ARG A 292 8.79 -3.94 -18.37
CA ARG A 292 9.29 -5.19 -17.80
C ARG A 292 9.18 -6.35 -18.77
N ALA A 293 8.09 -6.45 -19.52
CA ALA A 293 7.97 -7.43 -20.60
C ALA A 293 9.12 -7.28 -21.61
N GLU A 294 9.43 -6.04 -22.03
CA GLU A 294 10.55 -5.72 -22.92
C GLU A 294 11.91 -6.13 -22.32
N THR A 295 12.12 -5.90 -21.03
CA THR A 295 13.36 -6.28 -20.32
C THR A 295 13.52 -7.81 -20.24
N THR A 296 12.43 -8.54 -20.00
CA THR A 296 12.45 -10.02 -19.95
C THR A 296 12.72 -10.63 -21.32
N THR A 297 12.22 -10.03 -22.40
CA THR A 297 12.47 -10.51 -23.77
C THR A 297 13.84 -10.10 -24.31
N GLY A 298 14.36 -8.95 -23.90
CA GLY A 298 15.66 -8.43 -24.38
C GLY A 298 16.90 -9.03 -23.71
N GLY A 299 16.73 -9.77 -22.61
CA GLY A 299 17.81 -10.50 -21.93
C GLY A 299 18.02 -11.93 -22.43
N ALA A 300 17.29 -12.36 -23.45
CA ALA A 300 17.32 -13.72 -24.00
C ALA A 300 18.06 -13.83 -25.35
N THR A 301 18.83 -12.80 -25.74
CA THR A 301 19.70 -12.79 -26.94
C THR A 301 21.17 -12.86 -26.58
#